data_AF-A0A948CQ92-F1
#
_entry.id   AF-A0A948CQ92-F1
#
_cell.length_a   1.000
_cell.length_b   1.000
_cell.length_c   1.000
_cell.angle_alpha   90.00
_cell.angle_beta   90.00
_cell.angle_gamma   90.00
#
_symmetry.space_group_name_H-M   'P 1'
#
loop_
_entity.id
_entity.type
_entity.pdbx_description
1 polymer ?
#
loop_
_entity_poly.entity_id
_entity_poly.type
_entity_poly.pdbx_seq_one_letter_code
_entity_poly.pdbx_strand_id
1 'polypeptide(L)'
;MHADAATLRFRQPTAEDGYALNQLVAASPPLDTNSVYCNLLQCTHFAATSVAVEENGQLVGFISAHRPPEKNDTVFVWQVVVDKSQRGRGLAKRMLKEIVKRPACEG
;
A
#
# COMPACT_ATOMS: atom_id res chain seq x y z
N MET A 1 0.24 32.81 -6.35
CA MET A 1 -0.51 31.55 -6.14
C MET A 1 0.35 30.65 -5.28
N HIS A 2 -0.02 30.46 -4.01
CA HIS A 2 0.62 29.44 -3.18
C HIS A 2 0.14 28.07 -3.69
N ALA A 3 1.05 27.23 -4.14
CA ALA A 3 0.74 25.83 -4.39
C ALA A 3 0.32 25.21 -3.05
N ASP A 4 -0.91 24.70 -2.99
CA ASP A 4 -1.38 23.94 -1.84
C ASP A 4 -0.42 22.77 -1.63
N ALA A 5 0.06 22.57 -0.40
CA ALA A 5 1.00 21.50 -0.12
C ALA A 5 0.26 20.18 -0.33
N ALA A 6 0.63 19.42 -1.37
CA ALA A 6 -0.04 18.17 -1.72
C ALA A 6 -0.12 17.25 -0.49
N THR A 7 -1.34 17.01 -0.02
CA THR A 7 -1.58 16.26 1.22
C THR A 7 -1.64 14.77 0.90
N LEU A 8 -0.77 13.99 1.52
CA LEU A 8 -0.79 12.53 1.41
C LEU A 8 -2.01 11.95 2.12
N ARG A 9 -2.83 11.20 1.38
CA ARG A 9 -4.00 10.49 1.91
C ARG A 9 -3.69 9.01 2.07
N PHE A 10 -3.80 8.51 3.29
CA PHE A 10 -3.65 7.09 3.62
C PHE A 10 -5.05 6.46 3.69
N ARG A 11 -5.28 5.35 2.99
CA ARG A 11 -6.58 4.67 2.97
C ARG A 11 -6.44 3.16 2.80
N GLN A 12 -7.51 2.43 3.10
CA GLN A 12 -7.66 1.07 2.60
C GLN A 12 -7.68 1.11 1.06
N PRO A 13 -7.05 0.13 0.40
CA PRO A 13 -7.16 0.01 -1.04
C PRO A 13 -8.57 -0.46 -1.42
N THR A 14 -8.88 -0.27 -2.69
CA THR A 14 -10.12 -0.65 -3.35
C THR A 14 -9.80 -1.40 -4.64
N ALA A 15 -10.78 -2.10 -5.22
CA ALA A 15 -10.58 -2.83 -6.48
C ALA A 15 -9.97 -1.96 -7.60
N GLU A 16 -10.32 -0.68 -7.65
CA GLU A 16 -9.85 0.29 -8.65
C GLU A 16 -8.34 0.55 -8.57
N ASP A 17 -7.72 0.30 -7.41
CA ASP A 17 -6.27 0.50 -7.23
C ASP A 17 -5.43 -0.63 -7.86
N GLY A 18 -6.02 -1.78 -8.22
CA GLY A 18 -5.27 -2.98 -8.63
C GLY A 18 -4.36 -2.76 -9.84
N TYR A 19 -4.85 -2.05 -10.87
CA TYR A 19 -4.04 -1.73 -12.04
C TYR A 19 -2.95 -0.69 -11.72
N ALA A 20 -3.30 0.38 -11.00
CA ALA A 20 -2.34 1.41 -10.59
C ALA A 20 -1.22 0.83 -9.72
N LEU A 21 -1.54 -0.09 -8.81
CA LEU A 21 -0.57 -0.83 -8.00
C LEU A 21 0.38 -1.63 -8.87
N ASN A 22 -0.14 -2.39 -9.85
CA ASN A 22 0.70 -3.18 -10.75
C ASN A 22 1.74 -2.31 -11.47
N GLN A 23 1.30 -1.17 -12.00
CA GLN A 23 2.17 -0.20 -12.66
C GLN A 23 3.20 0.40 -11.69
N LEU A 24 2.79 0.73 -10.47
CA LEU A 24 3.69 1.26 -9.42
C LEU A 24 4.78 0.25 -9.04
N VAL A 25 4.45 -1.04 -8.93
CA VAL A 25 5.43 -2.10 -8.64
C VAL A 25 6.40 -2.25 -9.82
N ALA A 26 5.90 -2.30 -11.05
CA ALA A 26 6.72 -2.40 -12.26
C ALA A 26 7.71 -1.23 -12.40
N ALA A 27 7.32 -0.02 -11.97
CA ALA A 27 8.17 1.16 -11.96
C ALA A 27 9.19 1.19 -10.79
N SER A 28 9.14 0.21 -9.87
CA SER A 28 9.88 0.19 -8.61
C SER A 28 10.82 -1.03 -8.47
N PRO A 29 11.81 -1.21 -9.37
CA PRO A 29 12.83 -2.24 -9.18
C PRO A 29 13.58 -2.05 -7.85
N PRO A 30 13.99 -3.14 -7.17
CA PRO A 30 14.06 -4.52 -7.66
C PRO A 30 12.83 -5.38 -7.36
N LEU A 31 11.66 -4.79 -7.08
CA LEU A 31 10.49 -5.56 -6.72
C LEU A 31 9.97 -6.41 -7.88
N ASP A 32 9.67 -7.68 -7.58
CA ASP A 32 9.00 -8.58 -8.51
C ASP A 32 7.55 -8.16 -8.71
N THR A 33 7.13 -8.04 -9.96
CA THR A 33 5.74 -7.80 -10.32
C THR A 33 4.92 -9.06 -10.17
N ASN A 34 3.72 -8.93 -9.62
CA ASN A 34 2.69 -9.96 -9.71
C ASN A 34 1.79 -9.71 -10.93
N SER A 35 0.85 -10.61 -11.21
CA SER A 35 -0.20 -10.34 -12.20
C SER A 35 -1.11 -9.19 -11.70
N VAL A 36 -1.72 -8.46 -12.64
CA VAL A 36 -2.74 -7.43 -12.30
C VAL A 36 -3.86 -8.04 -11.45
N TYR A 37 -4.26 -9.29 -11.75
CA TYR A 37 -5.28 -9.99 -10.97
C TYR A 37 -4.84 -10.26 -9.52
N CYS A 38 -3.56 -10.60 -9.30
CA CYS A 38 -3.03 -10.73 -7.94
C CYS A 38 -3.09 -9.38 -7.19
N ASN A 39 -2.73 -8.27 -7.85
CA ASN A 39 -2.87 -6.95 -7.26
C ASN A 39 -4.32 -6.56 -6.98
N LEU A 40 -5.28 -6.95 -7.84
CA LEU A 40 -6.71 -6.80 -7.57
C LEU A 40 -7.10 -7.53 -6.27
N LEU A 41 -6.68 -8.80 -6.09
CA LEU A 41 -6.97 -9.55 -4.86
C LEU A 41 -6.32 -8.91 -3.62
N GLN A 42 -5.10 -8.39 -3.75
CA GLN A 42 -4.45 -7.66 -2.66
C GLN A 42 -5.23 -6.38 -2.28
N CYS A 43 -5.79 -5.69 -3.28
CA CYS A 43 -6.59 -4.49 -3.07
C CYS A 43 -8.02 -4.75 -2.58
N THR A 44 -8.52 -5.99 -2.64
CA THR A 44 -9.87 -6.36 -2.19
C THR A 44 -9.83 -7.25 -0.96
N HIS A 45 -9.36 -8.49 -1.11
CA HIS A 45 -9.37 -9.51 -0.04
C HIS A 45 -8.46 -9.12 1.13
N PHE A 46 -7.38 -8.40 0.85
CA PHE A 46 -6.40 -8.00 1.86
C PHE A 46 -6.45 -6.50 2.18
N ALA A 47 -7.54 -5.81 1.80
CA ALA A 47 -7.66 -4.37 1.97
C ALA A 47 -7.59 -3.93 3.44
N ALA A 48 -8.22 -4.69 4.33
CA ALA A 48 -8.30 -4.37 5.75
C ALA A 48 -6.91 -4.27 6.42
N THR A 49 -5.96 -5.06 5.94
CA THR A 49 -4.58 -5.15 6.43
C THR A 49 -3.57 -4.40 5.55
N SER A 50 -3.98 -3.88 4.38
CA SER A 50 -3.12 -3.21 3.38
C SER A 50 -3.37 -1.70 3.31
N VAL A 51 -2.40 -0.89 2.90
CA VAL A 51 -2.58 0.57 2.77
C VAL A 51 -2.21 1.06 1.39
N ALA A 52 -3.05 1.93 0.83
CA ALA A 52 -2.77 2.74 -0.35
C ALA A 52 -2.51 4.19 0.10
N VAL A 53 -1.52 4.83 -0.51
CA VAL A 53 -1.21 6.25 -0.30
C VAL A 53 -1.36 7.01 -1.60
N GLU A 54 -2.18 8.04 -1.55
CA GLU A 54 -2.50 8.89 -2.68
C GLU A 54 -1.95 10.30 -2.47
N GLU A 55 -1.42 10.88 -3.53
CA GLU A 55 -1.03 12.30 -3.62
C GLU A 55 -1.61 12.86 -4.92
N ASN A 56 -2.44 13.90 -4.85
CA ASN A 56 -3.08 14.51 -6.03
C ASN A 56 -3.79 13.50 -6.95
N GLY A 57 -4.50 12.53 -6.38
CA GLY A 57 -5.19 11.47 -7.13
C GLY A 57 -4.29 10.38 -7.71
N GLN A 58 -2.98 10.41 -7.44
CA GLN A 58 -2.03 9.41 -7.91
C GLN A 58 -1.60 8.49 -6.77
N LEU A 59 -1.55 7.18 -7.04
CA LEU A 59 -1.03 6.20 -6.10
C LEU A 59 0.49 6.32 -6.02
N VAL A 60 0.99 6.80 -4.87
CA VAL A 60 2.43 7.06 -4.64
C VAL A 60 3.06 6.11 -3.62
N GLY A 61 2.26 5.29 -2.97
CA GLY A 61 2.76 4.27 -2.03
C GLY A 61 1.73 3.19 -1.78
N PHE A 62 2.21 1.98 -1.53
CA PHE A 62 1.37 0.84 -1.20
C PHE A 62 2.09 -0.13 -0.27
N ILE A 63 1.34 -0.73 0.66
CA ILE A 63 1.76 -1.95 1.34
C ILE A 63 0.68 -3.01 1.16
N SER A 64 1.04 -4.14 0.56
CA SER A 64 0.23 -5.36 0.60
C SER A 64 0.58 -6.14 1.86
N ALA A 65 -0.42 -6.47 2.67
CA ALA A 65 -0.25 -7.28 3.87
C ALA A 65 -1.52 -8.09 4.16
N HIS A 66 -1.36 -9.23 4.82
CA HIS A 66 -2.47 -10.10 5.25
C HIS A 66 -2.10 -10.84 6.53
N ARG A 67 -3.09 -11.43 7.22
CA ARG A 67 -2.84 -12.37 8.33
C ARG A 67 -2.79 -13.79 7.76
N PRO A 68 -1.68 -14.53 7.93
CA PRO A 68 -1.64 -15.94 7.59
C PRO A 68 -2.72 -16.70 8.39
N PRO A 69 -3.48 -17.63 7.78
CA PRO A 69 -4.59 -18.32 8.46
C PRO A 69 -4.20 -19.07 9.74
N GLU A 70 -2.96 -19.55 9.81
CA GLU A 70 -2.42 -20.30 10.96
C GLU A 70 -1.84 -19.40 12.06
N LYS A 71 -1.73 -18.08 11.83
CA LYS A 71 -1.07 -17.13 12.73
C LYS A 71 -1.92 -15.87 12.91
N ASN A 72 -2.92 -15.99 13.76
CA ASN A 72 -3.83 -14.88 14.02
C ASN A 72 -3.09 -13.70 14.67
N ASP A 73 -2.09 -13.89 15.52
CA ASP A 73 -1.33 -12.77 16.12
C ASP A 73 -0.33 -12.08 15.17
N THR A 74 -0.26 -12.49 13.90
CA THR A 74 0.81 -12.06 12.98
C THR A 74 0.25 -11.39 11.73
N VAL A 75 0.74 -10.17 11.43
CA VAL A 75 0.54 -9.52 10.13
C VAL A 75 1.75 -9.77 9.24
N PHE A 76 1.56 -10.48 8.13
CA PHE A 76 2.58 -10.68 7.11
C PHE A 76 2.56 -9.52 6.11
N VAL A 77 3.67 -8.80 6.02
CA VAL A 77 3.89 -7.74 5.01
C VAL A 77 4.52 -8.37 3.78
N TRP A 78 3.83 -8.30 2.65
CA TRP A 78 4.27 -8.93 1.40
C TRP A 78 5.14 -7.97 0.58
N GLN A 79 4.60 -6.84 0.12
CA GLN A 79 5.36 -5.84 -0.62
C GLN A 79 5.18 -4.46 0.00
N VAL A 80 6.28 -3.70 0.05
CA VAL A 80 6.28 -2.28 0.43
C VAL A 80 6.80 -1.50 -0.77
N VAL A 81 5.95 -0.67 -1.36
CA VAL A 81 6.26 0.07 -2.58
C VAL A 81 6.10 1.56 -2.34
N VAL A 82 7.11 2.33 -2.72
CA VAL A 82 7.12 3.79 -2.62
C VAL A 82 7.59 4.35 -3.95
N ASP A 83 6.76 5.19 -4.54
CA ASP A 83 7.08 5.89 -5.78
C ASP A 83 8.37 6.71 -5.62
N LYS A 84 9.11 6.85 -6.72
CA LYS A 84 10.39 7.56 -6.75
C LYS A 84 10.29 8.99 -6.22
N SER A 85 9.17 9.67 -6.47
CA SER A 85 8.90 11.03 -5.98
C SER A 85 8.81 11.14 -4.45
N GLN A 86 8.51 10.02 -3.76
CA GLN A 86 8.31 9.98 -2.31
C GLN A 86 9.44 9.25 -1.55
N ARG A 87 10.50 8.82 -2.24
CA ARG A 87 11.67 8.19 -1.62
C ARG A 87 12.41 9.18 -0.72
N GLY A 88 13.02 8.66 0.36
CA GLY A 88 13.73 9.48 1.35
C GLY A 88 12.84 10.31 2.30
N ARG A 89 11.52 10.30 2.12
CA ARG A 89 10.56 11.07 2.95
C ARG A 89 9.91 10.27 4.08
N GLY A 90 10.43 9.08 4.36
CA GLY A 90 9.92 8.21 5.43
C GLY A 90 8.52 7.60 5.17
N LEU A 91 8.03 7.61 3.92
CA LEU A 91 6.68 7.16 3.58
C LEU A 91 6.41 5.69 3.99
N ALA A 92 7.35 4.78 3.72
CA ALA A 92 7.23 3.37 4.11
C ALA A 92 6.96 3.18 5.61
N LYS A 93 7.70 3.91 6.47
CA LYS A 93 7.51 3.87 7.93
C LYS A 93 6.14 4.41 8.34
N ARG A 94 5.64 5.45 7.67
CA ARG A 94 4.31 6.02 7.92
C ARG A 94 3.21 5.04 7.52
N MET A 95 3.35 4.36 6.38
CA MET A 95 2.43 3.31 5.94
C MET A 95 2.36 2.14 6.93
N LEU A 96 3.50 1.67 7.43
CA LEU A 96 3.53 0.62 8.46
C LEU A 96 2.82 1.06 9.74
N LYS A 97 3.08 2.29 10.21
CA LYS A 97 2.39 2.88 11.37
C LYS A 97 0.88 3.00 11.18
N GLU A 98 0.42 3.16 9.94
CA GLU A 98 -1.01 3.22 9.62
C GLU A 98 -1.65 1.83 9.72
N ILE A 99 -1.00 0.81 9.16
CA ILE A 99 -1.52 -0.57 9.18
C ILE A 99 -1.65 -1.10 10.60
N VAL A 100 -0.63 -0.94 11.45
CA VAL A 100 -0.61 -1.50 12.83
C VAL A 100 -1.67 -0.91 13.76
N LYS A 101 -2.29 0.22 13.39
CA LYS A 101 -3.37 0.84 14.16
C LYS A 101 -4.75 0.31 13.80
N ARG A 102 -4.85 -0.56 12.80
CA ARG A 102 -6.14 -1.02 12.29
C ARG A 102 -6.65 -2.20 13.11
N PRO A 103 -7.97 -2.28 13.37
CA PRO A 103 -8.56 -3.42 14.05
C PRO A 103 -8.24 -4.77 13.40
N ALA A 104 -8.15 -4.81 12.06
CA ALA A 104 -7.80 -6.04 11.33
C ALA A 104 -6.38 -6.55 11.62
N CYS A 105 -5.50 -5.69 12.13
CA CYS A 105 -4.12 -5.98 12.51
C CYS A 105 -3.94 -6.13 14.02
N GLU A 106 -5.01 -6.05 14.81
CA GLU A 106 -4.99 -6.33 16.23
C GLU A 106 -4.93 -7.86 16.47
N GLY A 107 -4.04 -8.26 17.37
CA GLY A 107 -3.70 -9.65 17.69
C GLY A 107 -2.70 -9.69 18.83
#